data_AF-A0A1A8F604-F1
#
_entry.id   AF-A0A1A8F604-F1
#
_cell.length_a   1.000
_cell.length_b   1.000
_cell.length_c   1.000
_cell.angle_alpha   90.00
_cell.angle_beta   90.00
_cell.angle_gamma   90.00
#
_symmetry.space_group_name_H-M   'P 1'
#
loop_
_entity.id
_entity.type
_entity.pdbx_description
1 polymer ?
#
loop_
_entity_poly.entity_id
_entity_poly.type
_entity_poly.pdbx_seq_one_letter_code
_entity_poly.pdbx_strand_id
1 'polypeptide(L)'
;PLYKTSAPLLSHFCSDPALLHRIGLPQPCKFKQLPAAMPSDLETAMQLLITVFHRYAAKDDQNSTLSRRELRLLMENELSNFLKSQKDPHTIDKIMKDLDANGDGQVDFEEFVSLVVGLSVACEQCYQTHLKKTARK
;
A
#
# COMPACT_ATOMS: atom_id res chain seq x y z
N PRO A 1 -0.44 22.22 4.88
CA PRO A 1 0.28 22.36 6.17
C PRO A 1 -0.18 21.32 7.23
N LEU A 2 -0.15 20.02 6.88
CA LEU A 2 -0.66 18.96 7.78
C LEU A 2 0.18 17.66 7.71
N TYR A 3 1.49 17.78 7.49
CA TYR A 3 2.44 16.68 7.72
C TYR A 3 3.75 17.12 8.39
N LYS A 4 3.83 18.37 8.87
CA LYS A 4 5.02 18.89 9.56
C LYS A 4 4.79 18.95 11.07
N THR A 5 4.72 17.79 11.74
CA THR A 5 5.06 17.62 13.16
C THR A 5 4.97 16.16 13.57
N SER A 6 6.03 15.38 13.36
CA SER A 6 6.29 14.13 14.10
C SER A 6 7.70 13.54 13.88
N ALA A 7 8.59 14.22 13.15
CA ALA A 7 9.97 13.76 12.95
C ALA A 7 10.81 13.53 14.23
N PRO A 8 10.59 14.18 15.40
CA PRO A 8 11.42 13.89 16.57
C PRO A 8 10.95 12.68 17.40
N LEU A 9 9.78 12.10 17.13
CA LEU A 9 9.30 10.93 17.89
C LEU A 9 9.84 9.61 17.33
N LEU A 10 10.32 9.57 16.09
CA LEU A 10 10.89 8.35 15.49
C LEU A 10 12.40 8.21 15.74
N SER A 11 13.12 9.29 16.01
CA SER A 11 14.58 9.22 16.26
C SER A 11 14.96 8.87 17.70
N HIS A 12 14.00 8.86 18.64
CA HIS A 12 14.26 8.52 20.05
C HIS A 12 13.93 7.06 20.41
N PHE A 13 13.47 6.25 19.46
CA PHE A 13 13.14 4.83 19.69
C PHE A 13 14.31 3.87 19.42
N CYS A 14 15.47 4.36 18.96
CA CYS A 14 16.57 3.50 18.49
C CYS A 14 17.71 3.28 19.50
N SER A 15 17.58 3.64 20.79
CA SER A 15 18.71 3.50 21.73
C SER A 15 18.37 3.01 23.14
N ASP A 16 17.13 2.61 23.44
CA ASP A 16 16.80 2.03 24.74
C ASP A 16 16.05 0.67 24.61
N PRO A 17 16.73 -0.46 24.86
CA PRO A 17 16.14 -1.80 24.80
C PRO A 17 14.96 -2.02 25.78
N ALA A 18 14.80 -1.17 26.80
CA ALA A 18 13.76 -1.35 27.81
C ALA A 18 12.36 -0.85 27.35
N LEU A 19 12.29 0.07 26.39
CA LEU A 19 11.02 0.63 25.89
C LEU A 19 10.31 -0.32 24.91
N LEU A 20 11.07 -1.16 24.19
CA LEU A 20 10.53 -2.19 23.28
C LEU A 20 9.78 -3.32 24.00
N HIS A 21 10.02 -3.52 25.30
CA HIS A 21 9.32 -4.54 26.09
C HIS A 21 7.95 -4.07 26.62
N ARG A 22 7.66 -2.75 26.61
CA ARG A 22 6.38 -2.20 27.12
C ARG A 22 5.34 -1.92 26.04
N ILE A 23 5.73 -1.84 24.76
CA ILE A 23 4.83 -1.49 23.65
C ILE A 23 4.31 -2.74 22.92
N GLY A 24 4.81 -3.94 23.25
CA GLY A 24 4.27 -5.18 22.68
C GLY A 24 4.43 -5.29 21.16
N LEU A 25 5.43 -4.61 20.57
CA LEU A 25 5.80 -4.86 19.19
C LEU A 25 6.54 -6.21 19.10
N PRO A 26 6.15 -7.10 18.19
CA PRO A 26 6.84 -8.38 18.02
C PRO A 26 8.28 -8.12 17.57
N GLN A 27 9.23 -8.70 18.30
CA GLN A 27 10.62 -8.82 17.88
C GLN A 27 10.71 -9.49 16.49
N PRO A 28 11.79 -9.28 15.71
CA PRO A 28 12.03 -10.02 14.47
C PRO A 28 12.33 -11.48 14.80
N CYS A 29 11.28 -12.24 15.05
CA CYS A 29 11.34 -13.63 15.43
C CYS A 29 11.55 -14.49 14.19
N LYS A 30 12.63 -15.27 14.22
CA LYS A 30 12.89 -16.36 13.29
C LYS A 30 11.63 -17.20 13.08
N PHE A 31 11.32 -17.44 11.82
CA PHE A 31 10.26 -18.32 11.33
C PHE A 31 10.32 -19.70 12.03
N LYS A 32 9.60 -19.83 13.15
CA LYS A 32 9.21 -21.10 13.76
C LYS A 32 7.73 -20.99 14.03
N GLN A 33 6.99 -21.82 13.28
CA GLN A 33 5.54 -22.02 13.31
C GLN A 33 4.99 -21.96 14.75
N LEU A 34 4.37 -20.83 15.12
CA LEU A 34 3.42 -20.78 16.24
C LEU A 34 2.05 -21.28 15.75
N PRO A 35 1.20 -21.85 16.63
CA PRO A 35 -0.12 -22.32 16.24
C PRO A 35 -0.91 -21.12 15.69
N ALA A 36 -1.25 -21.20 14.41
CA ALA A 36 -1.83 -20.10 13.67
C ALA A 36 -3.23 -19.81 14.21
N ALA A 37 -3.34 -18.82 15.10
CA ALA A 37 -4.58 -18.07 15.20
C ALA A 37 -4.88 -17.53 13.79
N MET A 38 -6.08 -17.82 13.28
CA MET A 38 -6.48 -17.29 11.98
C MET A 38 -6.45 -15.75 12.08
N PRO A 39 -5.72 -15.05 11.20
CA PRO A 39 -5.70 -13.60 11.21
C PRO A 39 -7.12 -13.07 10.99
N SER A 40 -7.44 -11.95 11.63
CA SER A 40 -8.69 -11.23 11.34
C SER A 40 -8.71 -10.75 9.89
N ASP A 41 -9.89 -10.41 9.38
CA ASP A 41 -10.03 -9.96 7.98
C ASP A 41 -9.17 -8.72 7.68
N LEU A 42 -9.05 -7.80 8.63
CA LEU A 42 -8.25 -6.58 8.46
C LEU A 42 -6.75 -6.86 8.49
N GLU A 43 -6.29 -7.70 9.42
CA GLU A 43 -4.88 -8.14 9.46
C GLU A 43 -4.51 -8.88 8.17
N THR A 44 -5.42 -9.71 7.66
CA THR A 44 -5.27 -10.40 6.37
C THR A 44 -5.19 -9.40 5.23
N ALA A 45 -6.05 -8.38 5.20
CA ALA A 45 -6.02 -7.35 4.16
C ALA A 45 -4.70 -6.55 4.16
N MET A 46 -4.20 -6.17 5.35
CA MET A 46 -2.91 -5.49 5.48
C MET A 46 -1.76 -6.38 4.99
N GLN A 47 -1.77 -7.66 5.37
CA GLN A 47 -0.77 -8.62 4.90
C GLN A 47 -0.83 -8.81 3.38
N LEU A 48 -2.04 -8.88 2.80
CA LEU A 48 -2.23 -8.99 1.36
C LEU A 48 -1.69 -7.76 0.62
N LEU A 49 -1.89 -6.57 1.16
CA LEU A 49 -1.38 -5.32 0.57
C LEU A 49 0.16 -5.33 0.45
N ILE A 50 0.83 -5.68 1.55
CA ILE A 50 2.29 -5.82 1.61
C ILE A 50 2.77 -6.91 0.65
N THR A 51 2.07 -8.06 0.65
CA THR A 51 2.42 -9.21 -0.19
C THR A 51 2.31 -8.87 -1.67
N VAL A 52 1.26 -8.16 -2.08
CA VAL A 52 1.08 -7.73 -3.47
C VAL A 52 2.19 -6.77 -3.86
N PHE A 53 2.48 -5.74 -3.07
CA PHE A 53 3.56 -4.79 -3.38
C PHE A 53 4.89 -5.50 -3.64
N HIS A 54 5.37 -6.31 -2.69
CA HIS A 54 6.66 -6.99 -2.83
C HIS A 54 6.67 -8.07 -3.93
N ARG A 55 5.53 -8.66 -4.28
CA ARG A 55 5.44 -9.58 -5.44
C ARG A 55 5.83 -8.90 -6.75
N TYR A 56 5.50 -7.62 -6.90
CA TYR A 56 5.80 -6.87 -8.12
C TYR A 56 7.15 -6.14 -8.04
N ALA A 57 7.54 -5.64 -6.86
CA ALA A 57 8.81 -4.96 -6.62
C ALA A 57 10.03 -5.89 -6.62
N ALA A 58 9.83 -7.21 -6.57
CA ALA A 58 10.92 -8.20 -6.57
C ALA A 58 11.37 -8.62 -7.97
N LYS A 59 10.94 -7.92 -9.04
CA LYS A 59 11.27 -8.31 -10.42
C LYS A 59 12.53 -7.61 -10.92
N ASP A 60 12.76 -6.38 -10.46
CA ASP A 60 14.01 -5.65 -10.63
C ASP A 60 14.81 -5.71 -9.31
N ASP A 61 16.14 -5.57 -9.33
CA ASP A 61 17.05 -5.82 -8.19
C ASP A 61 16.82 -4.93 -6.93
N GLN A 62 15.80 -4.06 -6.95
CA GLN A 62 15.40 -3.17 -5.86
C GLN A 62 14.04 -3.59 -5.26
N ASN A 63 14.07 -4.63 -4.41
CA ASN A 63 12.92 -5.24 -3.72
C ASN A 63 12.07 -4.30 -2.81
N SER A 64 12.37 -3.00 -2.75
CA SER A 64 11.71 -2.02 -1.90
C SER A 64 10.87 -0.98 -2.65
N THR A 65 10.98 -0.91 -3.98
CA THR A 65 10.32 0.09 -4.82
C THR A 65 9.75 -0.56 -6.07
N LEU A 66 8.74 0.07 -6.66
CA LEU A 66 8.20 -0.34 -7.95
C LEU A 66 8.77 0.55 -9.04
N SER A 67 9.45 -0.05 -10.00
CA SER A 67 9.79 0.63 -11.24
C SER A 67 8.53 0.92 -12.06
N ARG A 68 8.61 1.86 -13.01
CA ARG A 68 7.51 2.16 -13.94
C ARG A 68 6.95 0.91 -14.64
N ARG A 69 7.82 -0.06 -14.93
CA ARG A 69 7.44 -1.33 -15.55
C ARG A 69 6.68 -2.22 -14.57
N GLU A 70 7.14 -2.32 -13.33
CA GLU A 70 6.52 -3.12 -12.29
C GLU A 70 5.16 -2.56 -11.87
N LEU A 71 5.06 -1.24 -11.70
CA LEU A 71 3.80 -0.54 -11.42
C LEU A 71 2.77 -0.83 -12.53
N ARG A 72 3.19 -0.78 -13.80
CA ARG A 72 2.32 -1.14 -14.93
C ARG A 72 1.79 -2.57 -14.81
N LEU A 73 2.66 -3.53 -14.51
CA LEU A 73 2.26 -4.94 -14.36
C LEU A 73 1.31 -5.14 -13.18
N LEU A 74 1.53 -4.44 -12.07
CA LEU A 74 0.64 -4.45 -10.92
C LEU A 74 -0.75 -3.93 -11.32
N MET A 75 -0.82 -2.80 -12.01
CA MET A 75 -2.07 -2.20 -12.45
C MET A 75 -2.83 -3.07 -13.45
N GLU A 76 -2.12 -3.70 -14.39
CA GLU A 76 -2.71 -4.59 -15.39
C GLU A 76 -3.26 -5.88 -14.78
N ASN A 77 -2.64 -6.42 -13.72
CA ASN A 77 -3.02 -7.70 -13.13
C ASN A 77 -3.98 -7.58 -11.94
N GLU A 78 -3.67 -6.69 -11.00
CA GLU A 78 -4.42 -6.55 -9.74
C GLU A 78 -5.57 -5.54 -9.88
N LEU A 79 -5.40 -4.50 -10.69
CA LEU A 79 -6.34 -3.38 -10.82
C LEU A 79 -7.09 -3.35 -12.15
N SER A 80 -7.04 -4.44 -12.91
CA SER A 80 -7.66 -4.57 -14.24
C SER A 80 -9.13 -4.14 -14.27
N ASN A 81 -9.89 -4.42 -13.22
CA ASN A 81 -11.30 -4.06 -13.13
C ASN A 81 -11.56 -2.57 -12.89
N PHE A 82 -10.66 -1.91 -12.15
CA PHE A 82 -10.75 -0.47 -11.88
C PHE A 82 -10.22 0.36 -13.05
N LEU A 83 -9.30 -0.20 -13.83
CA LEU A 83 -8.52 0.51 -14.84
C LEU A 83 -8.78 -0.01 -16.27
N LYS A 84 -9.93 -0.64 -16.53
CA LYS A 84 -10.25 -1.21 -17.86
C LYS A 84 -10.06 -0.22 -19.02
N SER A 85 -10.27 1.07 -18.78
CA SER A 85 -10.17 2.15 -19.78
C SER A 85 -8.78 2.82 -19.82
N GLN A 86 -7.86 2.44 -18.95
CA GLN A 86 -6.60 3.13 -18.68
C GLN A 86 -5.37 2.28 -19.06
N LYS A 87 -5.44 1.56 -20.18
CA LYS A 87 -4.33 0.75 -20.71
C LYS A 87 -3.34 1.54 -21.58
N ASP A 88 -3.58 2.83 -21.76
CA ASP A 88 -2.72 3.68 -22.54
C ASP A 88 -1.40 3.91 -21.78
N PRO A 89 -0.21 3.71 -22.42
CA PRO A 89 1.07 3.99 -21.79
C PRO A 89 1.15 5.40 -21.20
N HIS A 90 0.45 6.37 -21.80
CA HIS A 90 0.45 7.75 -21.34
C HIS A 90 -0.33 7.96 -20.05
N THR A 91 -1.30 7.10 -19.73
CA THR A 91 -1.96 7.13 -18.42
C THR A 91 -1.04 6.61 -17.33
N ILE A 92 -0.32 5.51 -17.60
CA ILE A 92 0.63 4.96 -16.61
C ILE A 92 1.66 6.02 -16.22
N ASP A 93 2.09 6.86 -17.15
CA ASP A 93 3.05 7.94 -16.90
C ASP A 93 2.50 9.02 -15.98
N LYS A 94 1.22 9.36 -16.17
CA LYS A 94 0.53 10.30 -15.29
C LYS A 94 0.39 9.73 -13.90
N ILE A 95 -0.03 8.47 -13.79
CA ILE A 95 -0.20 7.80 -12.50
C ILE A 95 1.15 7.66 -11.79
N MET A 96 2.21 7.29 -12.50
CA MET A 96 3.57 7.27 -11.95
C MET A 96 3.93 8.64 -11.38
N LYS A 97 3.74 9.71 -12.17
CA LYS A 97 4.05 11.08 -11.75
C LYS A 97 3.19 11.57 -10.57
N ASP A 98 1.94 11.12 -10.49
CA ASP A 98 1.03 11.49 -9.40
C ASP A 98 1.37 10.75 -8.10
N LEU A 99 1.99 9.56 -8.18
CA LEU A 99 2.41 8.75 -7.03
C LEU A 99 3.84 9.04 -6.57
N ASP A 100 4.76 9.27 -7.50
CA ASP A 100 6.18 9.60 -7.28
C ASP A 100 6.30 11.03 -6.71
N ALA A 101 6.03 11.15 -5.41
CA ALA A 101 6.00 12.41 -4.70
C ALA A 101 7.42 12.91 -4.40
N ASN A 102 8.37 11.98 -4.28
CA ASN A 102 9.77 12.29 -4.01
C ASN A 102 10.57 12.61 -5.30
N GLY A 103 10.05 12.23 -6.48
CA GLY A 103 10.62 12.51 -7.80
C GLY A 103 11.79 11.61 -8.19
N ASP A 104 11.92 10.42 -7.61
CA ASP A 104 13.01 9.49 -7.86
C ASP A 104 12.75 8.55 -9.06
N GLY A 105 11.56 8.64 -9.66
CA GLY A 105 11.15 7.82 -10.79
C GLY A 105 10.78 6.39 -10.41
N GLN A 106 10.57 6.12 -9.13
CA GLN A 106 10.09 4.87 -8.57
C GLN A 106 8.88 5.13 -7.66
N VAL A 107 8.23 4.06 -7.20
CA VAL A 107 7.12 4.15 -6.24
C VAL A 107 7.45 3.30 -5.03
N ASP A 108 7.64 3.92 -3.88
CA ASP A 108 7.85 3.21 -2.62
C ASP A 108 6.52 2.69 -2.03
N PHE A 109 6.61 2.01 -0.89
CA PHE A 109 5.42 1.43 -0.27
C PHE A 109 4.43 2.50 0.23
N GLU A 110 4.89 3.65 0.73
CA GLU A 110 4.01 4.72 1.21
C GLU A 110 3.27 5.39 0.03
N GLU A 111 3.97 5.61 -1.07
CA GLU A 111 3.41 6.11 -2.33
C GLU A 111 2.40 5.12 -2.92
N PHE A 112 2.70 3.82 -2.90
CA PHE A 112 1.77 2.77 -3.30
C PHE A 112 0.50 2.73 -2.42
N VAL A 113 0.64 2.88 -1.10
CA VAL A 113 -0.52 2.93 -0.18
C VAL A 113 -1.44 4.12 -0.53
N SER A 114 -0.87 5.25 -0.94
CA SER A 114 -1.65 6.42 -1.35
C SER A 114 -2.58 6.12 -2.55
N LEU A 115 -2.12 5.33 -3.52
CA LEU A 115 -2.97 4.83 -4.61
C LEU A 115 -4.15 4.01 -4.07
N VAL A 116 -3.86 3.07 -3.17
CA VAL A 116 -4.85 2.12 -2.63
C VAL A 116 -5.90 2.86 -1.80
N VAL A 117 -5.50 3.86 -1.02
CA VAL A 117 -6.41 4.74 -0.28
C VAL A 117 -7.30 5.51 -1.26
N GLY A 118 -6.73 6.11 -2.30
CA GLY A 118 -7.50 6.82 -3.33
C GLY A 118 -8.55 5.94 -4.01
N LEU A 119 -8.18 4.72 -4.39
CA LEU A 119 -9.11 3.74 -4.97
C LEU A 119 -10.18 3.31 -3.98
N SER A 120 -9.82 3.05 -2.72
CA SER A 120 -10.78 2.66 -1.67
C SER A 120 -11.84 3.74 -1.42
N VAL A 121 -11.42 5.01 -1.38
CA VAL A 121 -12.34 6.16 -1.26
C VAL A 121 -13.25 6.28 -2.49
N ALA A 122 -12.72 6.09 -3.71
CA ALA A 122 -13.52 6.10 -4.93
C ALA A 122 -14.55 4.95 -4.96
N CYS A 123 -14.14 3.75 -4.51
CA CYS A 123 -15.03 2.60 -4.36
C CYS A 123 -16.17 2.87 -3.38
N GLU A 124 -15.88 3.50 -2.24
CA GLU A 124 -16.90 3.88 -1.25
C GLU A 124 -17.94 4.85 -1.86
N GLN A 125 -17.49 5.85 -2.63
CA GLN A 125 -18.40 6.78 -3.32
C GLN A 125 -19.31 6.05 -4.33
N CYS A 126 -18.76 5.07 -5.05
CA CYS A 126 -19.50 4.23 -5.98
C CYS A 126 -20.55 3.40 -5.23
N TYR A 127 -20.16 2.71 -4.16
CA TYR A 127 -21.04 1.91 -3.32
C TYR A 127 -22.23 2.72 -2.79
N GLN A 128 -21.96 3.91 -2.24
CA GLN A 128 -22.98 4.82 -1.72
C GLN A 128 -23.94 5.33 -2.82
N THR A 129 -23.42 5.57 -4.04
CA THR A 129 -24.23 6.01 -5.18
C THR A 129 -25.14 4.89 -5.70
N HIS A 130 -24.65 3.65 -5.71
CA HIS A 130 -25.42 2.48 -6.13
C HIS A 130 -26.50 2.14 -5.10
N LEU A 131 -26.23 2.18 -3.80
CA LEU A 131 -27.24 1.96 -2.75
C LEU A 131 -28.39 2.98 -2.81
N LYS A 132 -28.09 4.26 -3.03
CA LYS A 132 -29.13 5.32 -3.14
C LYS A 132 -30.01 5.18 -4.38
N LYS A 133 -29.53 4.56 -5.45
CA LYS A 133 -30.32 4.29 -6.66
C LYS A 133 -31.23 3.08 -6.49
N THR A 134 -30.80 2.06 -5.76
CA THR A 134 -31.60 0.86 -5.48
C THR A 134 -32.70 1.14 -4.46
N ALA A 135 -32.50 2.07 -3.52
CA ALA A 135 -33.52 2.49 -2.54
C ALA A 135 -34.60 3.44 -3.09
N ARG A 136 -34.49 3.87 -4.35
CA ARG A 136 -35.46 4.75 -5.05
C ARG A 136 -36.29 4.03 -6.11
N LYS A 137 -36.14 2.72 -6.25
CA LYS A 137 -37.04 1.83 -7.01
C LYS A 137 -37.91 1.06 -6.03
#